data_AF-A0A1M3CM63-F1
#
_entry.id   AF-A0A1M3CM63-F1
#
_cell.length_a   1.000
_cell.length_b   1.000
_cell.length_c   1.000
_cell.angle_alpha   90.00
_cell.angle_beta   90.00
_cell.angle_gamma   90.00
#
_symmetry.space_group_name_H-M   'P 1'
#
loop_
_entity.id
_entity.type
_entity.pdbx_description
1 polymer ?
#
loop_
_entity_poly.entity_id
_entity_poly.type
_entity_poly.pdbx_seq_one_letter_code
_entity_poly.pdbx_strand_id
1 'polypeptide(L)'
;MMKIEEVQQHGKEQLDAVVAAAGSFQKGVQAIALAFGDYTRKSFEDGNAFTEKLAGVRSLDKVVEAQTEYAKKTYETFVAESQKIGELYADLAKQTYKPFEDFAAKFVPAAR
;
A
#
# COMPACT_ATOMS: atom_id res chain seq x y z
N MET A 1 -28.41 38.90 -4.76
CA MET A 1 -27.73 38.29 -5.93
C MET A 1 -26.76 37.24 -5.40
N MET A 2 -27.12 35.95 -5.43
CA MET A 2 -26.12 34.90 -5.21
C MET A 2 -25.08 35.06 -6.30
N LYS A 3 -23.84 35.34 -5.91
CA LYS A 3 -22.80 35.80 -6.82
C LYS A 3 -22.44 34.65 -7.76
N ILE A 4 -22.62 34.86 -9.06
CA ILE A 4 -22.16 33.94 -10.10
C ILE A 4 -20.67 33.60 -9.91
N GLU A 5 -19.88 34.54 -9.37
CA GLU A 5 -18.49 34.33 -8.97
C GLU A 5 -18.29 33.26 -7.88
N GLU A 6 -19.16 33.18 -6.86
CA GLU A 6 -19.06 32.16 -5.80
C GLU A 6 -19.36 30.76 -6.34
N VAL A 7 -20.36 30.66 -7.24
CA VAL A 7 -20.68 29.41 -7.95
C VAL A 7 -19.53 28.98 -8.85
N GLN A 8 -18.91 29.93 -9.54
CA GLN A 8 -17.79 29.67 -10.45
C GLN A 8 -16.50 29.31 -9.69
N GLN A 9 -16.23 29.93 -8.54
CA GLN A 9 -15.13 29.54 -7.64
C GLN A 9 -15.34 28.15 -7.05
N HIS A 10 -16.53 27.84 -6.52
CA HIS A 10 -16.84 26.50 -6.01
C HIS A 10 -16.69 25.42 -7.09
N GLY A 11 -17.07 25.71 -8.33
CA GLY A 11 -16.88 24.78 -9.45
C GLY A 11 -15.41 24.50 -9.76
N LYS A 12 -14.54 25.52 -9.68
CA LYS A 12 -13.09 25.35 -9.85
C LYS A 12 -12.47 24.54 -8.71
N GLU A 13 -12.81 24.87 -7.46
CA GLU A 13 -12.32 24.14 -6.29
C GLU A 13 -12.70 22.65 -6.33
N GLN A 14 -13.92 22.32 -6.79
CA GLN A 14 -14.33 20.93 -6.98
C GLN A 14 -13.56 20.22 -8.09
N LEU A 15 -13.30 20.88 -9.22
CA LEU A 15 -12.48 20.31 -10.29
C LEU A 15 -11.04 20.05 -9.82
N ASP A 16 -10.42 21.00 -9.12
CA ASP A 16 -9.08 20.83 -8.57
C ASP A 16 -9.03 19.68 -7.55
N ALA A 17 -10.05 19.56 -6.69
CA ALA A 17 -10.17 18.45 -5.74
C ALA A 17 -10.32 17.10 -6.45
N VAL A 18 -11.10 17.01 -7.53
CA VAL A 18 -11.25 15.78 -8.33
C VAL A 18 -9.93 15.40 -9.00
N VAL A 19 -9.22 16.36 -9.60
CA VAL A 19 -7.91 16.11 -10.22
C VAL A 19 -6.89 15.63 -9.18
N ALA A 20 -6.85 16.24 -8.01
CA ALA A 20 -5.99 15.83 -6.90
C ALA A 20 -6.34 14.41 -6.39
N ALA A 21 -7.63 14.08 -6.27
CA ALA A 21 -8.10 12.75 -5.88
C ALA A 21 -7.71 11.69 -6.91
N ALA A 22 -7.90 11.96 -8.20
CA ALA A 22 -7.50 11.06 -9.28
C ALA A 22 -5.98 10.80 -9.28
N GLY A 23 -5.18 11.86 -9.10
CA GLY A 23 -3.72 11.74 -9.00
C GLY A 23 -3.27 10.93 -7.78
N SER A 24 -3.94 11.10 -6.64
CA SER A 24 -3.63 10.37 -5.40
C SER A 24 -4.02 8.90 -5.51
N PHE A 25 -5.20 8.61 -6.08
CA PHE A 25 -5.64 7.25 -6.37
C PHE A 25 -4.67 6.52 -7.31
N GLN A 26 -4.29 7.15 -8.42
CA GLN A 26 -3.34 6.56 -9.37
C GLN A 26 -2.01 6.22 -8.69
N LYS A 27 -1.46 7.13 -7.86
CA LYS A 27 -0.23 6.89 -7.09
C LYS A 27 -0.38 5.74 -6.10
N GLY A 28 -1.51 5.67 -5.38
CA GLY A 28 -1.77 4.59 -4.44
C GLY A 28 -1.82 3.21 -5.12
N VAL A 29 -2.51 3.12 -6.27
CA VAL A 29 -2.54 1.89 -7.08
C VAL A 29 -1.15 1.51 -7.57
N GLN A 30 -0.35 2.48 -8.04
CA GLN A 30 1.03 2.24 -8.46
C GLN A 30 1.90 1.74 -7.30
N ALA A 31 1.75 2.34 -6.10
CA ALA A 31 2.48 1.92 -4.92
C ALA A 31 2.14 0.48 -4.49
N ILE A 32 0.85 0.09 -4.56
CA ILE A 32 0.41 -1.29 -4.31
C ILE A 32 1.04 -2.24 -5.32
N ALA A 33 0.99 -1.91 -6.62
CA ALA A 33 1.61 -2.75 -7.66
C ALA A 33 3.13 -2.93 -7.44
N LEU A 34 3.83 -1.86 -7.06
CA LEU A 34 5.24 -1.92 -6.71
C LEU A 34 5.49 -2.82 -5.49
N ALA A 35 4.67 -2.72 -4.44
CA ALA A 35 4.81 -3.55 -3.25
C ALA A 35 4.63 -5.05 -3.57
N PHE A 36 3.65 -5.41 -4.40
CA PHE A 36 3.51 -6.80 -4.88
C PHE A 36 4.72 -7.25 -5.71
N GLY A 37 5.26 -6.36 -6.57
CA GLY A 37 6.48 -6.63 -7.34
C GLY A 37 7.69 -6.88 -6.45
N ASP A 38 7.86 -6.08 -5.40
CA ASP A 38 8.93 -6.24 -4.41
C ASP A 38 8.80 -7.55 -3.63
N TYR A 39 7.60 -7.89 -3.15
CA TYR A 39 7.34 -9.16 -2.48
C TYR A 39 7.65 -10.37 -3.37
N THR A 40 7.25 -10.31 -4.64
CA THR A 40 7.54 -11.36 -5.63
C THR A 40 9.04 -11.52 -5.83
N ARG A 41 9.78 -10.40 -5.97
CA ARG A 41 11.24 -10.41 -6.12
C ARG A 41 11.92 -11.04 -4.91
N LYS A 42 11.56 -10.60 -3.69
CA LYS A 42 12.12 -11.14 -2.44
C LYS A 42 11.85 -12.64 -2.29
N SER A 43 10.62 -13.07 -2.60
CA SER A 43 10.24 -14.49 -2.55
C SER A 43 11.09 -15.34 -3.51
N PHE A 44 11.39 -14.80 -4.69
CA PHE A 44 12.28 -15.45 -5.66
C PHE A 44 13.72 -15.52 -5.15
N GLU A 45 14.26 -14.43 -4.63
CA GLU A 45 15.61 -14.38 -4.04
C GLU A 45 15.76 -15.36 -2.88
N ASP A 46 14.75 -15.44 -1.99
CA ASP A 46 14.71 -16.37 -0.86
C ASP A 46 14.69 -17.83 -1.32
N GLY A 47 13.87 -18.16 -2.33
CA GLY A 47 13.81 -19.51 -2.90
C GLY A 47 15.09 -19.91 -3.62
N ASN A 48 15.73 -18.97 -4.31
CA ASN A 48 16.99 -19.21 -5.00
C ASN A 48 18.11 -19.49 -3.98
N ALA A 49 18.20 -18.67 -2.92
CA ALA A 49 19.15 -18.88 -1.83
C ALA A 49 18.94 -20.23 -1.12
N PHE A 50 17.68 -20.64 -0.91
CA PHE A 50 17.38 -21.96 -0.36
C PHE A 50 17.82 -23.09 -1.29
N THR A 51 17.59 -22.96 -2.59
CA THR A 51 18.01 -23.95 -3.60
C THR A 51 19.53 -24.09 -3.64
N GLU A 52 20.27 -22.98 -3.62
CA GLU A 52 21.73 -22.97 -3.55
C GLU A 52 22.22 -23.65 -2.26
N LYS A 53 21.61 -23.35 -1.12
CA LYS A 53 21.96 -23.97 0.16
C LYS A 53 21.70 -25.48 0.14
N LEU A 54 20.56 -25.92 -0.40
CA LEU A 54 20.24 -27.34 -0.54
C LEU A 54 21.22 -28.08 -1.45
N ALA A 55 21.66 -27.46 -2.55
CA ALA A 55 22.62 -28.08 -3.47
C ALA A 55 23.99 -28.31 -2.81
N GLY A 56 24.35 -27.54 -1.77
CA GLY A 56 25.64 -27.62 -1.08
C GLY A 56 25.69 -28.58 0.11
N VAL A 57 24.56 -29.02 0.66
CA VAL A 57 24.53 -29.84 1.89
C VAL A 57 24.59 -31.34 1.59
N ARG A 58 25.25 -32.11 2.46
CA ARG A 58 25.44 -33.58 2.31
C ARG A 58 24.95 -34.43 3.48
N SER A 59 24.33 -33.82 4.49
CA SER A 59 23.71 -34.54 5.61
C SER A 59 22.26 -34.11 5.82
N LEU A 60 21.44 -35.01 6.38
CA LEU A 60 20.03 -34.75 6.64
C LEU A 60 19.83 -33.61 7.65
N ASP A 61 20.66 -33.56 8.68
CA ASP A 61 20.64 -32.49 9.71
C ASP A 61 20.79 -31.11 9.06
N LYS A 62 21.67 -30.99 8.05
CA LYS A 62 21.87 -29.73 7.32
C LYS A 62 20.73 -29.39 6.35
N VAL A 63 20.03 -30.39 5.82
CA VAL A 63 18.79 -30.17 5.05
C VAL A 63 17.69 -29.61 5.96
N VAL A 64 17.52 -30.17 7.16
CA VAL A 64 16.52 -29.68 8.14
C VAL A 64 16.83 -28.26 8.58
N GLU A 65 18.10 -27.94 8.82
CA GLU A 65 18.55 -26.57 9.13
C GLU A 65 18.20 -25.61 7.99
N ALA A 66 18.55 -25.94 6.74
CA ALA A 66 18.26 -25.12 5.57
C ALA A 66 16.75 -24.87 5.38
N GLN A 67 15.93 -25.91 5.57
CA GLN A 67 14.48 -25.80 5.45
C GLN A 67 13.85 -24.98 6.58
N THR A 68 14.36 -25.11 7.80
CA THR A 68 13.91 -24.33 8.96
C THR A 68 14.22 -22.84 8.77
N GLU A 69 15.43 -22.53 8.32
CA GLU A 69 15.82 -21.15 8.00
C GLU A 69 14.97 -20.55 6.87
N TYR A 70 14.77 -21.30 5.78
CA TYR A 70 13.91 -20.86 4.69
C TYR A 70 12.49 -20.58 5.17
N ALA A 71 11.89 -21.51 5.93
CA ALA A 71 10.55 -21.34 6.47
C ALA A 71 10.43 -20.10 7.36
N LYS A 72 11.42 -19.87 8.24
CA LYS A 72 11.47 -18.68 9.09
C LYS A 72 11.56 -17.41 8.24
N LYS A 73 12.48 -17.37 7.27
CA LYS A 73 12.71 -16.21 6.41
C LYS A 73 11.47 -15.88 5.56
N THR A 74 10.88 -16.88 4.91
CA THR A 74 9.66 -16.70 4.12
C THR A 74 8.50 -16.19 4.99
N TYR A 75 8.37 -16.67 6.22
CA TYR A 75 7.36 -16.17 7.15
C TYR A 75 7.58 -14.70 7.53
N GLU A 76 8.81 -14.32 7.88
CA GLU A 76 9.17 -12.93 8.20
C GLU A 76 8.92 -12.00 7.00
N THR A 77 9.36 -12.41 5.79
CA THR A 77 9.11 -11.68 4.53
C THR A 77 7.61 -11.53 4.27
N PHE A 78 6.83 -12.60 4.43
CA PHE A 78 5.39 -12.58 4.21
C PHE A 78 4.67 -11.61 5.15
N VAL A 79 4.96 -11.66 6.45
CA VAL A 79 4.34 -10.78 7.44
C VAL A 79 4.67 -9.32 7.12
N ALA A 80 5.95 -9.02 6.88
CA ALA A 80 6.39 -7.64 6.60
C ALA A 80 5.74 -7.08 5.33
N GLU A 81 5.74 -7.83 4.22
CA GLU A 81 5.16 -7.34 2.97
C GLU A 81 3.63 -7.29 3.01
N SER A 82 2.97 -8.20 3.73
CA SER A 82 1.51 -8.16 3.94
C SER A 82 1.09 -6.93 4.74
N GLN A 83 1.85 -6.58 5.78
CA GLN A 83 1.63 -5.34 6.54
C GLN A 83 1.79 -4.11 5.64
N LYS A 84 2.88 -4.03 4.88
CA LYS A 84 3.13 -2.94 3.93
C LYS A 84 2.00 -2.79 2.90
N ILE A 85 1.56 -3.89 2.29
CA ILE A 85 0.46 -3.88 1.32
C ILE A 85 -0.86 -3.44 1.99
N GLY A 86 -1.14 -3.95 3.20
CA GLY A 86 -2.31 -3.57 3.98
C GLY A 86 -2.36 -2.08 4.32
N GLU A 87 -1.22 -1.51 4.72
CA GLU A 87 -1.06 -0.07 4.99
C GLU A 87 -1.32 0.76 3.72
N LEU A 88 -0.79 0.34 2.56
CA LEU A 88 -1.03 1.03 1.29
C LEU A 88 -2.53 1.04 0.91
N TYR A 89 -3.24 -0.07 1.13
CA TYR A 89 -4.69 -0.10 0.93
C TYR A 89 -5.44 0.81 1.92
N ALA A 90 -5.04 0.81 3.19
CA ALA A 90 -5.63 1.69 4.20
C ALA A 90 -5.41 3.17 3.83
N ASP A 91 -4.23 3.53 3.36
CA ASP A 91 -3.92 4.90 2.94
C ASP A 91 -4.66 5.31 1.67
N LEU A 92 -4.80 4.40 0.70
CA LEU A 92 -5.64 4.63 -0.47
C LEU A 92 -7.11 4.89 -0.07
N ALA A 93 -7.64 4.11 0.87
CA ALA A 93 -9.00 4.30 1.39
C ALA A 93 -9.13 5.67 2.07
N LYS A 94 -8.21 6.02 2.99
CA LYS A 94 -8.21 7.35 3.65
C LYS A 94 -8.21 8.49 2.65
N GLN A 95 -7.35 8.43 1.63
CA GLN A 95 -7.27 9.48 0.60
C GLN A 95 -8.57 9.59 -0.20
N THR A 96 -9.23 8.46 -0.48
CA THR A 96 -10.51 8.42 -1.20
C THR A 96 -11.67 8.95 -0.36
N TYR A 97 -11.67 8.72 0.96
CA TYR A 97 -12.74 9.18 1.86
C TYR A 97 -12.55 10.61 2.35
N LYS A 98 -11.33 11.15 2.28
CA LYS A 98 -11.01 12.50 2.76
C LYS A 98 -11.92 13.63 2.23
N PRO A 99 -12.31 13.67 0.94
CA PRO A 99 -13.24 14.70 0.45
C PRO A 99 -14.61 14.67 1.14
N PHE A 100 -15.09 13.50 1.58
CA PHE A 100 -16.34 13.38 2.32
C PHE A 100 -16.21 13.83 3.76
N GLU A 101 -15.07 13.56 4.39
CA GLU A 101 -14.74 14.05 5.74
C GLU A 101 -14.62 15.59 5.74
N ASP A 102 -13.89 16.14 4.78
CA ASP A 102 -13.73 17.59 4.61
C ASP A 102 -15.07 18.28 4.27
N PHE A 103 -15.96 17.60 3.51
CA PHE A 103 -17.33 18.06 3.27
C PHE A 103 -18.16 18.04 4.55
N ALA A 104 -18.18 16.93 5.29
CA ALA A 104 -18.93 16.82 6.55
C ALA A 104 -18.46 17.86 7.58
N ALA A 105 -17.15 18.13 7.67
CA ALA A 105 -16.59 19.16 8.54
C ALA A 105 -17.09 20.58 8.23
N LYS A 106 -17.54 20.88 7.00
CA LYS A 106 -18.16 22.16 6.64
C LYS A 106 -19.60 22.30 7.17
N PHE A 107 -20.27 21.20 7.51
CA PHE A 107 -21.67 21.19 7.98
C PHE A 107 -21.82 20.82 9.46
N VAL A 108 -20.77 20.27 10.10
CA VAL A 108 -20.73 20.13 11.55
C VAL A 108 -20.39 21.51 12.14
N PRO A 109 -21.28 22.13 12.94
CA PRO A 109 -20.93 23.35 13.65
C PRO A 109 -19.76 23.01 14.57
N ALA A 110 -18.68 23.81 14.53
CA ALA A 110 -17.63 23.72 15.54
C ALA A 110 -18.31 23.69 16.92
N ALA A 111 -18.14 22.59 17.65
CA ALA A 111 -18.71 22.45 18.97
C ALA A 111 -18.28 23.69 19.79
N ARG A 112 -19.28 24.45 20.24
CA ARG A 112 -19.10 25.60 21.14
C ARG A 112 -18.46 25.17 22.44
#